data_AF-A0A0G3BIH4-F1
#
_entry.id   AF-A0A0G3BIH4-F1
#
_cell.length_a   1.000
_cell.length_b   1.000
_cell.length_c   1.000
_cell.angle_alpha   90.00
_cell.angle_beta   90.00
_cell.angle_gamma   90.00
#
_symmetry.space_group_name_H-M   'P 1'
#
loop_
_entity.id
_entity.type
_entity.pdbx_description
1 polymer ?
#
loop_
_entity_poly.entity_id
_entity_poly.type
_entity_poly.pdbx_seq_one_letter_code
_entity_poly.pdbx_strand_id
1 'polypeptide(L)'
;MVQGLGLAAALSAALVAPATAATTAQASWGKFTISVIDTNLNDGVEAGYSLAESSSIFLDSVITPYWERPSWEGAGGPGLTSQEPVTLTHSQADGNMTASARVEAGPIADASGYAKVDINAMGNLLAVAYRQLDLTLKANTRLSISLDANIALREDGSWGDLGMSATTSLWQGPTWGAAGPEDSLHGVLEPGQDFLSLSRTLSINIESGSESLTTELTSKAVVSAAAAEPLPPVPEPSTYALMAGGLVGLGWYARRRRNSAA
;
A
#
# COMPACT_ATOMS: atom_id res chain seq x y z
N MET A 1 -37.10 -23.73 -57.01
CA MET A 1 -36.72 -22.34 -56.67
C MET A 1 -37.45 -22.00 -55.37
N VAL A 2 -36.80 -22.18 -54.22
CA VAL A 2 -37.31 -21.78 -52.90
C VAL A 2 -36.16 -21.05 -52.23
N GLN A 3 -36.33 -19.74 -52.04
CA GLN A 3 -35.36 -18.86 -51.41
C GLN A 3 -35.44 -19.06 -49.89
N GLY A 4 -34.39 -19.65 -49.31
CA GLY A 4 -34.22 -19.71 -47.86
C GLY A 4 -33.65 -18.39 -47.36
N LEU A 5 -34.50 -17.50 -46.83
CA LEU A 5 -34.06 -16.39 -45.98
C LEU A 5 -33.63 -16.97 -44.63
N GLY A 6 -32.32 -17.21 -44.47
CA GLY A 6 -31.72 -17.52 -43.19
C GLY A 6 -31.65 -16.24 -42.34
N LEU A 7 -32.51 -16.16 -41.33
CA LEU A 7 -32.44 -15.17 -40.25
C LEU A 7 -31.13 -15.38 -39.48
N ALA A 8 -30.08 -14.65 -39.85
CA ALA A 8 -28.90 -14.47 -39.02
C ALA A 8 -29.27 -13.47 -37.90
N ALA A 9 -29.89 -13.97 -36.83
CA ALA A 9 -30.06 -13.22 -35.61
C ALA A 9 -28.66 -12.97 -35.02
N ALA A 10 -28.11 -11.78 -35.30
CA ALA A 10 -26.95 -11.25 -34.62
C ALA A 10 -27.32 -11.05 -33.15
N LEU A 11 -27.11 -12.10 -32.36
CA LEU A 11 -27.13 -12.06 -30.91
C LEU A 11 -25.86 -11.31 -30.47
N SER A 12 -25.85 -9.99 -30.66
CA SER A 12 -24.91 -9.08 -30.04
C SER A 12 -25.24 -9.04 -28.55
N ALA A 13 -24.82 -10.08 -27.83
CA ALA A 13 -24.73 -10.03 -26.39
C ALA A 13 -23.79 -8.87 -26.06
N ALA A 14 -24.37 -7.77 -25.61
CA ALA A 14 -23.61 -6.69 -25.01
C ALA A 14 -22.87 -7.30 -23.83
N LEU A 15 -21.57 -7.56 -24.02
CA LEU A 15 -20.65 -7.89 -22.95
C LEU A 15 -20.60 -6.65 -22.07
N VAL A 16 -21.47 -6.60 -21.06
CA VAL A 16 -21.31 -5.69 -19.94
C VAL A 16 -20.03 -6.14 -19.27
N ALA A 17 -18.92 -5.47 -19.58
CA ALA A 17 -17.69 -5.69 -18.86
C ALA A 17 -17.99 -5.34 -17.39
N PRO A 18 -17.83 -6.29 -16.45
CA PRO A 18 -18.03 -5.98 -15.05
C PRO A 18 -17.06 -4.85 -14.69
N ALA A 19 -17.58 -3.80 -14.07
CA ALA A 19 -16.74 -2.80 -13.45
C ALA A 19 -15.87 -3.52 -12.41
N THR A 20 -14.56 -3.56 -12.63
CA THR A 20 -13.64 -4.21 -11.71
C THR A 20 -13.65 -3.46 -10.39
N ALA A 21 -14.04 -4.15 -9.33
CA ALA A 21 -13.85 -3.75 -7.95
C ALA A 21 -12.45 -3.16 -7.74
N ALA A 22 -12.36 -1.92 -7.25
CA ALA A 22 -11.09 -1.25 -7.01
C ALA A 22 -10.87 -1.09 -5.52
N THR A 23 -9.76 -1.65 -5.04
CA THR A 23 -9.36 -1.57 -3.64
C THR A 23 -8.23 -0.57 -3.52
N THR A 24 -8.32 0.38 -2.59
CA THR A 24 -7.31 1.43 -2.41
C THR A 24 -6.87 1.49 -0.96
N ALA A 25 -5.56 1.35 -0.71
CA ALA A 25 -4.97 1.69 0.58
C ALA A 25 -4.05 2.90 0.43
N GLN A 26 -4.11 3.81 1.41
CA GLN A 26 -3.34 5.04 1.42
C GLN A 26 -2.88 5.36 2.85
N ALA A 27 -1.64 5.79 2.97
CA ALA A 27 -1.06 6.39 4.16
C ALA A 27 -0.38 7.71 3.78
N SER A 28 -0.48 8.73 4.63
CA SER A 28 0.17 10.01 4.38
C SER A 28 0.50 10.76 5.67
N TRP A 29 1.50 11.63 5.59
CA TRP A 29 1.86 12.57 6.63
C TRP A 29 2.10 13.97 6.05
N GLY A 30 1.92 15.01 6.85
CA GLY A 30 2.25 16.39 6.48
C GLY A 30 2.08 17.37 7.64
N LYS A 31 2.22 18.67 7.35
CA LYS A 31 2.08 19.79 8.31
C LYS A 31 2.94 19.62 9.56
N PHE A 32 4.26 19.68 9.38
CA PHE A 32 5.16 19.61 10.53
C PHE A 32 5.00 20.83 11.41
N THR A 33 4.89 20.59 12.71
CA THR A 33 5.01 21.63 13.73
C THR A 33 6.24 21.33 14.57
N ILE A 34 7.08 22.35 14.76
CA ILE A 34 8.31 22.25 15.54
C ILE A 34 8.27 23.31 16.63
N SER A 35 8.48 22.90 17.87
CA SER A 35 8.60 23.78 19.03
C SER A 35 9.94 23.53 19.73
N VAL A 36 10.62 24.60 20.10
CA VAL A 36 11.94 24.58 20.75
C VAL A 36 11.79 25.20 22.12
N ILE A 37 12.28 24.50 23.13
CA ILE A 37 12.27 24.95 24.52
C ILE A 37 13.69 24.86 25.06
N ASP A 38 14.15 25.96 25.67
CA ASP A 38 15.34 25.97 26.51
C ASP A 38 15.02 25.31 27.85
N THR A 39 15.71 24.23 28.19
CA THR A 39 15.53 23.50 29.44
C THR A 39 16.37 24.06 30.59
N ASN A 40 17.28 25.00 30.33
CA ASN A 40 18.12 25.65 31.34
C ASN A 40 18.44 27.12 31.01
N LEU A 41 17.53 28.02 31.37
CA LEU A 41 17.67 29.47 31.15
C LEU A 41 18.88 30.14 31.85
N ASN A 42 19.65 29.42 32.68
CA ASN A 42 20.73 29.99 33.50
C ASN A 42 22.15 29.67 32.99
N ASP A 43 22.31 28.86 31.95
CA ASP A 43 23.63 28.48 31.43
C ASP A 43 24.20 29.45 30.37
N GLY A 44 23.39 30.40 29.90
CA GLY A 44 23.75 31.34 28.84
C GLY A 44 23.84 30.70 27.44
N VAL A 45 23.35 29.48 27.26
CA VAL A 45 23.29 28.76 25.99
C VAL A 45 21.89 28.91 25.41
N GLU A 46 21.77 29.63 24.29
CA GLU A 46 20.50 29.74 23.59
C GLU A 46 20.08 28.39 23.00
N ALA A 47 18.85 27.95 23.32
CA ALA A 47 18.27 26.76 22.73
C ALA A 47 18.19 26.82 21.21
N GLY A 48 18.36 25.68 20.54
CA GLY A 48 18.29 25.65 19.09
C GLY A 48 18.51 24.28 18.49
N TYR A 49 18.18 24.18 17.22
CA TYR A 49 18.31 22.96 16.43
C TYR A 49 18.74 23.27 15.00
N SER A 50 19.29 22.26 14.32
CA SER A 50 19.46 22.25 12.87
C SER A 50 18.93 20.93 12.32
N LEU A 51 18.27 21.01 11.17
CA LEU A 51 17.79 19.87 10.40
C LEU A 51 18.44 19.87 9.04
N ALA A 52 19.03 18.75 8.66
CA ALA A 52 19.52 18.50 7.31
C ALA A 52 18.84 17.25 6.76
N GLU A 53 18.41 17.28 5.51
CA GLU A 53 17.88 16.06 4.90
C GLU A 53 19.02 15.09 4.60
N SER A 54 18.90 13.89 5.17
CA SER A 54 19.90 12.83 5.08
C SER A 54 19.58 11.91 3.90
N SER A 55 18.34 11.41 3.86
CA SER A 55 17.86 10.56 2.78
C SER A 55 16.34 10.62 2.63
N SER A 56 15.89 10.39 1.40
CA SER A 56 14.51 10.05 1.08
C SER A 56 14.51 8.71 0.35
N ILE A 57 13.64 7.80 0.75
CA ILE A 57 13.52 6.46 0.15
C ILE A 57 12.09 6.28 -0.35
N PHE A 58 12.00 5.85 -1.60
CA PHE A 58 10.77 5.47 -2.26
C PHE A 58 10.88 4.01 -2.61
N LEU A 59 9.87 3.25 -2.27
CA LEU A 59 9.82 1.86 -2.65
C LEU A 59 8.41 1.51 -3.04
N ASP A 60 8.25 0.97 -4.23
CA ASP A 60 7.07 0.24 -4.61
C ASP A 60 7.45 -1.18 -5.01
N SER A 61 6.51 -2.11 -4.85
CA SER A 61 6.63 -3.43 -5.45
C SER A 61 5.26 -3.99 -5.80
N VAL A 62 5.23 -4.71 -6.92
CA VAL A 62 4.09 -5.50 -7.38
C VAL A 62 4.59 -6.94 -7.48
N ILE A 63 4.00 -7.84 -6.70
CA ILE A 63 4.34 -9.27 -6.73
C ILE A 63 3.11 -10.04 -7.16
N THR A 64 3.11 -10.53 -8.40
CA THR A 64 2.11 -11.49 -8.87
C THR A 64 2.44 -12.91 -8.42
N PRO A 65 1.44 -13.81 -8.28
CA PRO A 65 1.66 -15.21 -7.93
C PRO A 65 2.58 -15.98 -8.90
N TYR A 66 2.81 -15.48 -10.11
CA TYR A 66 3.61 -16.15 -11.15
C TYR A 66 5.13 -15.94 -11.10
N TRP A 67 5.70 -15.59 -9.93
CA TRP A 67 7.16 -15.60 -9.68
C TRP A 67 8.01 -14.67 -10.55
N GLU A 68 7.44 -13.56 -11.03
CA GLU A 68 8.29 -12.48 -11.53
C GLU A 68 9.07 -11.88 -10.36
N ARG A 69 10.40 -11.72 -10.56
CA ARG A 69 11.25 -11.11 -9.54
C ARG A 69 10.62 -9.78 -9.14
N PRO A 70 10.47 -9.47 -7.83
CA PRO A 70 10.02 -8.16 -7.41
C PRO A 70 10.91 -7.11 -8.09
N SER A 71 10.31 -6.32 -8.98
CA SER A 71 10.95 -5.16 -9.57
C SER A 71 10.97 -4.09 -8.50
N TRP A 72 12.08 -4.03 -7.77
CA TRP A 72 12.34 -2.95 -6.84
C TRP A 72 12.89 -1.77 -7.63
N GLU A 73 12.07 -0.76 -7.88
CA GLU A 73 12.58 0.54 -8.27
C GLU A 73 12.63 1.40 -7.01
N GLY A 74 13.84 1.51 -6.46
CA GLY A 74 14.11 2.40 -5.34
C GLY A 74 14.91 3.60 -5.82
N ALA A 75 14.37 4.80 -5.64
CA ALA A 75 15.19 6.00 -5.59
C ALA A 75 15.59 6.20 -4.13
N GLY A 76 16.88 6.08 -3.82
CA GLY A 76 17.39 6.23 -2.47
C GLY A 76 18.91 6.31 -2.47
N GLY A 77 19.45 7.30 -1.77
CA GLY A 77 20.87 7.56 -1.70
C GLY A 77 21.16 8.72 -0.75
N PRO A 78 22.23 8.67 0.05
CA PRO A 78 22.67 9.80 0.86
C PRO A 78 22.85 11.03 -0.04
N GLY A 79 22.22 12.16 0.32
CA GLY A 79 22.36 13.41 -0.42
C GLY A 79 21.46 13.57 -1.67
N LEU A 80 20.54 12.63 -1.93
CA LEU A 80 19.37 12.92 -2.79
C LEU A 80 18.44 13.87 -2.03
N THR A 81 18.85 15.13 -1.94
CA THR A 81 17.99 16.24 -1.53
C THR A 81 17.15 16.56 -2.75
N SER A 82 16.00 15.91 -2.89
CA SER A 82 15.14 16.18 -4.02
C SER A 82 14.60 17.60 -3.86
N GLN A 83 15.19 18.57 -4.57
CA GLN A 83 14.62 19.91 -4.68
C GLN A 83 13.25 19.91 -5.38
N GLU A 84 12.89 18.79 -5.99
CA GLU A 84 11.62 18.55 -6.65
C GLU A 84 10.91 17.33 -6.04
N PRO A 85 9.57 17.29 -6.01
CA PRO A 85 8.83 16.11 -5.58
C PRO A 85 9.19 14.90 -6.43
N VAL A 86 9.50 13.77 -5.78
CA VAL A 86 9.74 12.50 -6.47
C VAL A 86 8.51 11.62 -6.32
N THR A 87 7.96 11.15 -7.43
CA THR A 87 6.88 10.15 -7.46
C THR A 87 7.38 8.92 -8.19
N LEU A 88 7.33 7.77 -7.53
CA LEU A 88 7.46 6.48 -8.19
C LEU A 88 6.09 5.85 -8.33
N THR A 89 5.83 5.28 -9.50
CA THR A 89 4.58 4.59 -9.82
C THR A 89 4.90 3.34 -10.60
N HIS A 90 4.60 2.18 -10.03
CA HIS A 90 4.67 0.91 -10.72
C HIS A 90 3.27 0.47 -11.12
N SER A 91 3.06 0.14 -12.40
CA SER A 91 1.77 -0.35 -12.90
C SER A 91 1.95 -1.64 -13.70
N GLN A 92 1.10 -2.64 -13.44
CA GLN A 92 1.05 -3.87 -14.22
C GLN A 92 -0.23 -3.95 -15.06
N ALA A 93 -0.07 -4.20 -16.36
CA ALA A 93 -1.15 -4.13 -17.35
C ALA A 93 -2.20 -5.24 -17.23
N ASP A 94 -1.81 -6.43 -16.76
CA ASP A 94 -2.70 -7.60 -16.70
C ASP A 94 -3.76 -7.53 -15.59
N GLY A 95 -3.79 -6.43 -14.84
CA GLY A 95 -4.73 -6.27 -13.75
C GLY A 95 -4.63 -4.98 -12.97
N ASN A 96 -4.40 -3.83 -13.64
CA ASN A 96 -4.19 -2.45 -13.13
C ASN A 96 -3.73 -2.28 -11.67
N MET A 97 -2.82 -3.13 -11.19
CA MET A 97 -2.20 -2.96 -9.89
C MET A 97 -1.26 -1.77 -9.94
N THR A 98 -1.44 -0.81 -9.04
CA THR A 98 -0.59 0.38 -8.97
C THR A 98 -0.09 0.59 -7.56
N ALA A 99 1.23 0.69 -7.38
CA ALA A 99 1.83 1.17 -6.14
C ALA A 99 2.48 2.53 -6.42
N SER A 100 2.34 3.47 -5.50
CA SER A 100 2.92 4.80 -5.63
C SER A 100 3.40 5.37 -4.31
N ALA A 101 4.56 5.99 -4.33
CA ALA A 101 5.14 6.68 -3.19
C ALA A 101 5.61 8.07 -3.63
N ARG A 102 5.36 9.08 -2.79
CA ARG A 102 5.81 10.45 -3.00
C ARG A 102 6.23 11.10 -1.69
N VAL A 103 7.22 11.97 -1.80
CA VAL A 103 7.64 12.92 -0.77
C VAL A 103 7.80 14.26 -1.47
N GLU A 104 7.14 15.29 -0.93
CA GLU A 104 7.24 16.64 -1.45
C GLU A 104 8.58 17.28 -1.06
N ALA A 105 9.15 18.01 -2.01
CA ALA A 105 10.26 18.91 -1.76
C ALA A 105 9.80 20.15 -1.00
N GLY A 106 10.74 20.84 -0.36
CA GLY A 106 10.51 22.13 0.28
C GLY A 106 10.94 22.19 1.74
N PRO A 107 10.64 23.31 2.43
CA PRO A 107 10.89 23.47 3.86
C PRO A 107 10.23 22.35 4.64
N ILE A 108 10.86 21.92 5.74
CA ILE A 108 10.34 20.80 6.55
C ILE A 108 8.90 21.01 7.03
N ALA A 109 8.50 22.26 7.29
CA ALA A 109 7.14 22.61 7.71
C ALA A 109 6.08 22.19 6.66
N ASP A 110 6.44 22.29 5.38
CA ASP A 110 5.57 22.02 4.23
C ASP A 110 5.80 20.62 3.63
N ALA A 111 6.84 19.93 4.10
CA ALA A 111 7.14 18.57 3.71
C ALA A 111 5.92 17.66 3.97
N SER A 112 5.53 16.90 2.96
CA SER A 112 4.54 15.84 3.10
C SER A 112 5.01 14.59 2.38
N GLY A 113 4.44 13.45 2.77
CA GLY A 113 4.71 12.17 2.12
C GLY A 113 3.45 11.34 2.06
N TYR A 114 3.33 10.55 1.00
CA TYR A 114 2.24 9.59 0.87
C TYR A 114 2.72 8.29 0.24
N ALA A 115 2.09 7.19 0.67
CA ALA A 115 2.17 5.89 0.03
C ALA A 115 0.74 5.47 -0.33
N LYS A 116 0.55 4.94 -1.53
CA LYS A 116 -0.75 4.50 -2.05
C LYS A 116 -0.58 3.20 -2.81
N VAL A 117 -1.52 2.29 -2.64
CA VAL A 117 -1.69 1.13 -3.53
C VAL A 117 -3.14 1.06 -4.00
N ASP A 118 -3.32 0.76 -5.28
CA ASP A 118 -4.59 0.45 -5.92
C ASP A 118 -4.51 -1.00 -6.44
N ILE A 119 -5.45 -1.84 -5.99
CA ILE A 119 -5.54 -3.26 -6.36
C ILE A 119 -6.87 -3.50 -7.06
N ASN A 120 -6.81 -4.06 -8.27
CA ASN A 120 -7.98 -4.64 -8.94
C ASN A 120 -7.67 -6.01 -9.58
N ALA A 121 -6.55 -6.62 -9.20
CA ALA A 121 -6.17 -7.98 -9.55
C ALA A 121 -5.39 -8.65 -8.43
N MET A 122 -5.07 -9.93 -8.63
CA MET A 122 -4.37 -10.75 -7.64
C MET A 122 -2.91 -10.36 -7.53
N GLY A 123 -2.40 -10.29 -6.30
CA GLY A 123 -1.01 -9.95 -6.04
C GLY A 123 -0.79 -9.34 -4.67
N ASN A 124 0.48 -9.06 -4.38
CA ASN A 124 0.90 -8.29 -3.22
C ASN A 124 1.48 -6.96 -3.71
N LEU A 125 1.03 -5.89 -3.09
CA LEU A 125 1.47 -4.54 -3.35
C LEU A 125 2.04 -3.93 -2.08
N LEU A 126 3.19 -3.28 -2.21
CA LEU A 126 3.82 -2.51 -1.14
C LEU A 126 4.16 -1.13 -1.70
N ALA A 127 3.83 -0.08 -0.95
CA ALA A 127 4.31 1.27 -1.21
C ALA A 127 4.89 1.85 0.09
N VAL A 128 6.07 2.44 0.00
CA VAL A 128 6.79 3.07 1.12
C VAL A 128 7.25 4.45 0.69
N ALA A 129 6.84 5.46 1.43
CA ALA A 129 7.39 6.80 1.39
C ALA A 129 8.10 7.09 2.71
N TYR A 130 9.38 7.43 2.62
CA TYR A 130 10.26 7.58 3.76
C TYR A 130 11.09 8.85 3.61
N ARG A 131 11.19 9.63 4.69
CA ARG A 131 12.07 10.79 4.77
C ARG A 131 12.81 10.79 6.10
N GLN A 132 14.13 10.90 6.01
CA GLN A 132 15.06 10.92 7.14
C GLN A 132 15.84 12.23 7.16
N LEU A 133 15.95 12.79 8.35
CA LEU A 133 16.57 14.07 8.61
C LEU A 133 17.63 13.88 9.69
N ASP A 134 18.83 14.41 9.46
CA ASP A 134 19.84 14.55 10.49
C ASP A 134 19.44 15.74 11.37
N LEU A 135 19.23 15.47 12.65
CA LEU A 135 18.84 16.44 13.67
C LEU A 135 20.02 16.68 14.62
N THR A 136 20.43 17.94 14.74
CA THR A 136 21.36 18.37 15.79
C THR A 136 20.65 19.34 16.73
N LEU A 137 20.63 19.03 18.02
CA LEU A 137 20.20 19.92 19.09
C LEU A 137 21.41 20.54 19.77
N LYS A 138 21.33 21.84 20.07
CA LYS A 138 22.26 22.49 21.01
C LYS A 138 22.06 21.90 22.41
N ALA A 139 23.02 22.11 23.31
CA ALA A 139 22.87 21.73 24.72
C ALA A 139 21.60 22.35 25.34
N ASN A 140 21.05 21.66 26.35
CA ASN A 140 19.88 22.05 27.14
C ASN A 140 18.67 22.50 26.28
N THR A 141 18.49 21.85 25.14
CA THR A 141 17.36 22.08 24.23
C THR A 141 16.41 20.88 24.28
N ARG A 142 15.11 21.17 24.40
CA ARG A 142 14.03 20.22 24.10
C ARG A 142 13.35 20.63 22.81
N LEU A 143 13.25 19.69 21.89
CA LEU A 143 12.53 19.81 20.63
C LEU A 143 11.26 18.97 20.69
N SER A 144 10.11 19.59 20.44
CA SER A 144 8.84 18.90 20.24
C SER A 144 8.48 18.96 18.76
N ILE A 145 8.33 17.80 18.13
CA ILE A 145 7.99 17.68 16.71
C ILE A 145 6.66 16.96 16.61
N SER A 146 5.76 17.48 15.80
CA SER A 146 4.53 16.80 15.43
C SER A 146 4.22 16.90 13.95
N LEU A 147 3.40 15.97 13.46
CA LEU A 147 2.88 15.95 12.08
C LEU A 147 1.45 15.39 12.06
N ASP A 148 0.66 15.77 11.07
CA ASP A 148 -0.67 15.19 10.83
C ASP A 148 -0.51 13.91 10.01
N ALA A 149 -0.97 12.77 10.55
CA ALA A 149 -0.98 11.48 9.88
C ALA A 149 -2.40 11.07 9.49
N ASN A 150 -2.56 10.55 8.27
CA ASN A 150 -3.84 10.09 7.73
C ASN A 150 -3.69 8.72 7.08
N ILE A 151 -4.64 7.83 7.34
CA ILE A 151 -4.79 6.52 6.72
C ILE A 151 -6.20 6.42 6.14
N ALA A 152 -6.30 5.93 4.90
CA ALA A 152 -7.56 5.56 4.28
C ALA A 152 -7.40 4.19 3.60
N LEU A 153 -8.21 3.22 4.02
CA LEU A 153 -8.32 1.90 3.41
C LEU A 153 -9.74 1.75 2.88
N ARG A 154 -9.88 1.28 1.65
CA ARG A 154 -11.17 1.08 1.00
C ARG A 154 -11.15 -0.17 0.15
N GLU A 155 -12.15 -1.01 0.31
CA GLU A 155 -12.43 -2.15 -0.55
C GLU A 155 -13.74 -1.87 -1.29
N ASP A 156 -13.69 -1.68 -2.61
CA ASP A 156 -14.92 -1.59 -3.43
C ASP A 156 -15.21 -2.96 -4.06
N GLY A 157 -15.60 -3.97 -3.26
CA GLY A 157 -15.92 -5.30 -3.80
C GLY A 157 -15.94 -6.38 -2.73
N SER A 158 -16.10 -7.63 -3.15
CA SER A 158 -15.98 -8.79 -2.25
C SER A 158 -14.75 -9.60 -2.65
N TRP A 159 -13.55 -9.08 -2.36
CA TRP A 159 -12.33 -9.88 -2.40
C TRP A 159 -12.29 -10.62 -1.07
N GLY A 160 -13.01 -11.74 -0.97
CA GLY A 160 -13.36 -12.39 0.31
C GLY A 160 -12.24 -12.64 1.32
N ASP A 161 -10.96 -12.55 0.93
CA ASP A 161 -9.77 -12.64 1.79
C ASP A 161 -8.71 -11.57 1.41
N LEU A 162 -9.09 -10.31 1.35
CA LEU A 162 -8.17 -9.21 1.10
C LEU A 162 -7.56 -8.67 2.41
N GLY A 163 -6.23 -8.70 2.51
CA GLY A 163 -5.51 -8.12 3.65
C GLY A 163 -4.94 -6.76 3.28
N MET A 164 -5.42 -5.68 3.91
CA MET A 164 -4.84 -4.34 3.77
C MET A 164 -4.34 -3.83 5.10
N SER A 165 -3.15 -3.24 5.07
CA SER A 165 -2.62 -2.50 6.21
C SER A 165 -1.93 -1.23 5.76
N ALA A 166 -2.00 -0.21 6.61
CA ALA A 166 -1.30 1.04 6.44
C ALA A 166 -0.70 1.47 7.77
N THR A 167 0.46 2.11 7.70
CA THR A 167 1.16 2.65 8.87
C THR A 167 1.77 3.99 8.52
N THR A 168 1.55 4.98 9.37
CA THR A 168 2.29 6.24 9.36
C THR A 168 3.03 6.38 10.67
N SER A 169 4.32 6.72 10.67
CA SER A 169 5.12 6.82 11.90
C SER A 169 6.04 8.03 11.90
N LEU A 170 6.23 8.59 13.08
CA LEU A 170 7.26 9.57 13.41
C LEU A 170 8.20 8.94 14.45
N TRP A 171 9.50 8.88 14.16
CA TRP A 171 10.44 8.09 14.92
C TRP A 171 11.81 8.76 15.04
N GLN A 172 12.49 8.56 16.17
CA GLN A 172 13.87 9.00 16.40
C GLN A 172 14.81 7.78 16.44
N GLY A 173 15.80 7.75 15.54
CA GLY A 173 16.93 6.82 15.61
C GLY A 173 17.63 6.58 14.26
N PRO A 174 18.78 5.86 14.27
CA PRO A 174 19.76 5.85 13.18
C PRO A 174 19.44 4.92 11.99
N THR A 175 18.58 3.92 12.21
CA THR A 175 18.24 2.93 11.19
C THR A 175 16.89 2.30 11.46
N TRP A 176 16.19 1.90 10.40
CA TRP A 176 14.95 1.15 10.48
C TRP A 176 15.04 -0.02 11.49
N GLY A 177 14.14 -0.03 12.48
CA GLY A 177 14.09 -1.07 13.52
C GLY A 177 15.01 -0.85 14.72
N ALA A 178 15.78 0.24 14.77
CA ALA A 178 16.46 0.63 15.99
C ALA A 178 15.45 1.07 17.05
N ALA A 179 15.68 0.68 18.31
CA ALA A 179 14.84 1.11 19.42
C ALA A 179 14.97 2.62 19.61
N GLY A 180 13.85 3.32 19.65
CA GLY A 180 13.79 4.76 19.90
C GLY A 180 12.35 5.21 20.14
N PRO A 181 12.14 6.46 20.60
CA PRO A 181 10.82 7.05 20.68
C PRO A 181 10.11 6.96 19.32
N GLU A 182 8.96 6.31 19.29
CA GLU A 182 8.09 6.18 18.11
C GLU A 182 6.68 6.58 18.49
N ASP A 183 6.04 7.37 17.62
CA ASP A 183 4.60 7.55 17.63
C ASP A 183 4.06 7.17 16.26
N SER A 184 3.10 6.24 16.20
CA SER A 184 2.64 5.63 14.95
C SER A 184 1.14 5.42 14.87
N LEU A 185 0.56 5.79 13.74
CA LEU A 185 -0.83 5.47 13.38
C LEU A 185 -0.83 4.21 12.53
N HIS A 186 -1.58 3.20 12.95
CA HIS A 186 -1.72 1.93 12.24
C HIS A 186 -3.19 1.64 11.97
N GLY A 187 -3.50 1.17 10.76
CA GLY A 187 -4.83 0.73 10.37
C GLY A 187 -4.75 -0.58 9.59
N VAL A 188 -5.68 -1.49 9.88
CA VAL A 188 -5.89 -2.76 9.17
C VAL A 188 -7.35 -2.81 8.78
N LEU A 189 -7.64 -3.15 7.53
CA LEU A 189 -9.00 -3.42 7.08
C LEU A 189 -9.27 -4.89 7.35
N GLU A 190 -10.14 -5.18 8.32
CA GLU A 190 -10.49 -6.55 8.70
C GLU A 190 -11.51 -7.15 7.71
N PRO A 191 -11.57 -8.48 7.57
CA PRO A 191 -12.56 -9.13 6.72
C PRO A 191 -14.00 -8.66 7.01
N GLY A 192 -14.71 -8.24 5.96
CA GLY A 192 -16.08 -7.72 6.03
C GLY A 192 -16.19 -6.22 6.34
N GLN A 193 -15.08 -5.48 6.36
CA GLN A 193 -15.06 -4.02 6.40
C GLN A 193 -14.79 -3.46 5.01
N ASP A 194 -15.65 -2.56 4.53
CA ASP A 194 -15.45 -1.93 3.21
C ASP A 194 -14.56 -0.68 3.30
N PHE A 195 -14.45 -0.08 4.49
CA PHE A 195 -13.78 1.21 4.67
C PHE A 195 -13.22 1.41 6.08
N LEU A 196 -12.01 1.97 6.14
CA LEU A 196 -11.37 2.48 7.35
C LEU A 196 -10.71 3.82 7.05
N SER A 197 -10.99 4.84 7.87
CA SER A 197 -10.30 6.12 7.81
C SER A 197 -9.87 6.55 9.21
N LEU A 198 -8.56 6.77 9.37
CA LEU A 198 -7.96 7.19 10.62
C LEU A 198 -7.15 8.46 10.39
N SER A 199 -7.23 9.40 11.33
CA SER A 199 -6.41 10.61 11.32
C SER A 199 -6.02 10.98 12.73
N ARG A 200 -4.74 11.28 12.95
CA ARG A 200 -4.26 11.86 14.21
C ARG A 200 -2.96 12.62 14.01
N THR A 201 -2.69 13.54 14.92
CA THR A 201 -1.36 14.14 15.04
C THR A 201 -0.42 13.14 15.73
N LEU A 202 0.72 12.87 15.12
CA LEU A 202 1.82 12.13 15.72
C LEU A 202 2.78 13.11 16.35
N SER A 203 3.35 12.79 17.51
CA SER A 203 4.28 13.68 18.20
C SER A 203 5.38 12.93 18.93
N ILE A 204 6.59 13.48 18.89
CA ILE A 204 7.72 13.03 19.70
C ILE A 204 8.41 14.22 20.36
N ASN A 205 9.05 13.97 21.49
CA ASN A 205 9.88 14.95 22.17
C ASN A 205 11.31 14.41 22.26
N ILE A 206 12.27 15.23 21.85
CA ILE A 206 13.70 14.91 21.86
C ILE A 206 14.38 15.96 22.73
N GLU A 207 15.23 15.52 23.65
CA GLU A 207 15.91 16.41 24.59
C GLU A 207 17.41 16.13 24.60
N SER A 208 18.19 17.20 24.52
CA SER A 208 19.63 17.16 24.79
C SER A 208 19.91 17.48 26.26
N GLY A 209 20.91 16.84 26.84
CA GLY A 209 21.44 17.24 28.15
C GLY A 209 22.36 18.46 28.05
N SER A 210 23.37 18.51 28.92
CA SER A 210 24.38 19.60 28.94
C SER A 210 25.30 19.64 27.71
N GLU A 211 25.16 18.69 26.79
CA GLU A 211 25.93 18.60 25.56
C GLU A 211 24.98 18.59 24.35
N SER A 212 25.49 18.96 23.18
CA SER A 212 24.73 18.84 21.93
C SER A 212 24.40 17.39 21.62
N LEU A 213 23.19 17.15 21.10
CA LEU A 213 22.76 15.83 20.65
C LEU A 213 22.67 15.83 19.12
N THR A 214 23.29 14.84 18.46
CA THR A 214 23.02 14.54 17.05
C THR A 214 22.30 13.21 16.95
N THR A 215 21.20 13.19 16.23
CA THR A 215 20.35 12.01 16.05
C THR A 215 19.65 12.11 14.70
N GLU A 216 18.84 11.10 14.37
CA GLU A 216 18.08 11.07 13.13
C GLU A 216 16.59 11.12 13.47
N LEU A 217 15.86 11.85 12.63
CA LEU A 217 14.42 12.00 12.68
C LEU A 217 13.82 11.42 11.41
N THR A 218 12.89 10.50 11.56
CA THR A 218 12.29 9.79 10.44
C THR A 218 10.77 9.96 10.43
N SER A 219 10.25 10.26 9.24
CA SER A 219 8.82 10.22 8.93
C SER A 219 8.57 9.19 7.84
N LYS A 220 7.53 8.38 8.00
CA LYS A 220 7.30 7.20 7.15
C LYS A 220 5.82 6.98 6.94
N ALA A 221 5.45 6.66 5.70
CA ALA A 221 4.16 6.12 5.31
C ALA A 221 4.40 4.77 4.61
N VAL A 222 3.77 3.71 5.09
CA VAL A 222 3.83 2.36 4.50
C VAL A 222 2.41 1.90 4.24
N VAL A 223 2.19 1.32 3.08
CA VAL A 223 0.95 0.66 2.72
C VAL A 223 1.28 -0.70 2.14
N SER A 224 0.59 -1.73 2.62
CA SER A 224 0.66 -3.08 2.08
C SER A 224 -0.75 -3.57 1.82
N ALA A 225 -0.96 -4.19 0.67
CA ALA A 225 -2.20 -4.87 0.37
C ALA A 225 -1.94 -6.18 -0.37
N ALA A 226 -2.66 -7.22 0.03
CA ALA A 226 -2.54 -8.57 -0.50
C ALA A 226 -3.91 -9.06 -0.92
N ALA A 227 -4.06 -9.35 -2.23
CA ALA A 227 -5.23 -10.00 -2.78
C ALA A 227 -4.90 -11.47 -3.04
N ALA A 228 -5.54 -12.36 -2.29
CA ALA A 228 -5.42 -13.80 -2.48
C ALA A 228 -6.07 -14.24 -3.81
N GLU A 229 -5.59 -15.36 -4.36
CA GLU A 229 -6.30 -15.99 -5.48
C GLU A 229 -7.69 -16.41 -5.00
N PRO A 230 -8.78 -16.03 -5.68
CA PRO A 230 -10.06 -16.66 -5.42
C PRO A 230 -9.86 -18.16 -5.68
N LEU A 231 -10.08 -18.98 -4.66
CA LEU A 231 -10.00 -20.43 -4.83
C LEU A 231 -10.92 -20.79 -5.99
N PRO A 232 -10.43 -21.54 -7.00
CA PRO A 232 -11.30 -21.94 -8.10
C PRO A 232 -12.50 -22.66 -7.49
N PRO A 233 -13.73 -22.38 -7.96
CA PRO A 233 -14.92 -22.97 -7.38
C PRO A 233 -14.75 -24.47 -7.36
N VAL A 234 -14.66 -25.04 -6.16
CA VAL A 234 -14.56 -26.49 -5.99
C VAL A 234 -15.87 -27.05 -6.52
N PRO A 235 -15.86 -27.87 -7.59
CA PRO A 235 -17.11 -28.35 -8.15
C PRO A 235 -17.92 -29.04 -7.06
N GLU A 236 -19.18 -28.65 -6.93
CA GLU A 236 -20.05 -29.25 -5.94
C GLU A 236 -20.19 -30.76 -6.20
N PRO A 237 -20.45 -31.59 -5.17
CA PRO A 237 -20.76 -33.00 -5.36
C PRO A 237 -21.84 -33.26 -6.43
N SER A 238 -22.80 -32.33 -6.57
CA SER A 238 -23.85 -32.34 -7.60
C SER A 238 -23.29 -32.23 -9.02
N THR A 239 -22.25 -31.41 -9.23
CA THR A 239 -21.59 -31.24 -10.54
C THR A 239 -20.91 -32.53 -10.96
N TYR A 240 -20.23 -33.19 -10.03
CA TYR A 240 -19.63 -34.51 -10.28
C TYR A 240 -20.70 -35.57 -10.52
N ALA A 241 -21.81 -35.54 -9.77
CA ALA A 241 -22.93 -36.46 -9.95
C ALA A 241 -23.60 -36.28 -11.33
N LEU A 242 -23.78 -35.04 -11.79
CA LEU A 242 -24.30 -34.74 -13.13
C LEU A 242 -23.35 -35.18 -14.23
N MET A 243 -22.04 -34.93 -14.06
CA MET A 243 -21.03 -35.41 -14.99
C MET A 243 -21.03 -36.95 -15.06
N ALA A 244 -21.00 -37.62 -13.92
CA ALA A 244 -21.06 -39.07 -13.83
C ALA A 244 -22.37 -39.63 -14.43
N GLY A 245 -23.50 -39.01 -14.10
CA GLY A 245 -24.81 -39.37 -14.65
C GLY A 245 -24.85 -39.21 -16.17
N GLY A 246 -24.28 -38.14 -16.72
CA GLY A 246 -24.16 -37.90 -18.15
C GLY A 246 -23.30 -38.96 -18.84
N LEU A 247 -22.16 -39.31 -18.27
CA LEU A 247 -21.28 -40.37 -18.80
C LEU A 247 -21.95 -41.75 -18.77
N VAL A 248 -22.65 -42.09 -17.68
CA VAL A 248 -23.45 -43.32 -17.57
C VAL A 248 -24.57 -43.34 -18.62
N GLY A 249 -25.27 -42.22 -18.80
CA GLY A 249 -26.32 -42.07 -19.81
C GLY A 249 -25.81 -42.26 -21.25
N LEU A 250 -24.69 -41.64 -21.59
CA LEU A 250 -24.04 -41.79 -22.90
C LEU A 250 -23.56 -43.22 -23.14
N GLY A 251 -22.95 -43.85 -22.13
CA GLY A 251 -22.51 -45.24 -22.21
C GLY A 251 -23.67 -46.22 -22.42
N TRP A 252 -24.79 -46.02 -21.72
CA TRP A 252 -26.00 -46.81 -21.90
C TRP A 252 -26.61 -46.64 -23.31
N TYR A 253 -26.67 -45.40 -23.81
CA TYR A 253 -27.18 -45.11 -25.15
C TYR A 253 -26.32 -45.74 -26.25
N ALA A 254 -25.00 -45.63 -26.15
CA ALA A 254 -24.07 -46.23 -27.12
C ALA A 254 -24.19 -47.77 -27.15
N ARG A 255 -24.33 -48.41 -25.98
CA ARG A 255 -24.55 -49.87 -25.88
C ARG A 255 -25.83 -50.31 -26.60
N ARG A 256 -26.91 -49.54 -26.46
CA ARG A 256 -28.19 -49.86 -27.10
C ARG A 256 -28.10 -49.78 -28.63
N ARG A 257 -27.41 -48.77 -29.18
CA ARG A 257 -27.22 -48.64 -30.65
C ARG A 257 -26.45 -49.81 -31.23
N ARG A 258 -25.41 -50.30 -30.53
CA ARG A 258 -24.61 -51.44 -31.01
C ARG A 258 -25.44 -52.73 -31.12
N ASN A 259 -26.34 -52.96 -30.17
CA ASN A 259 -27.20 -54.14 -30.17
C ASN A 259 -28.33 -54.09 -31.22
N SER A 260 -28.66 -52.92 -31.76
CA SER A 260 -29.65 -52.78 -32.83
C SER A 260 -29.04 -52.84 -34.24
N ALA A 261 -27.70 -52.79 -34.35
CA ALA A 261 -26.97 -52.89 -35.61
C ALA A 261 -26.40 -54.29 -35.89
N ALA A 262 -26.61 -55.24 -34.97
CA ALA A 262 -26.31 -56.65 -35.11
C ALA A 262 -27.61 -57.44 -35.32
#